data_AF-A0A3A5AZA4-F1
#
_entry.id   AF-A0A3A5AZA4-F1
#
_cell.length_a   1.000
_cell.length_b   1.000
_cell.length_c   1.000
_cell.angle_alpha   90.00
_cell.angle_beta   90.00
_cell.angle_gamma   90.00
#
_symmetry.space_group_name_H-M   'P 1'
#
loop_
_entity.id
_entity.type
_entity.pdbx_description
1 polymer ?
#
loop_
_entity_poly.entity_id
_entity_poly.type
_entity_poly.pdbx_seq_one_letter_code
_entity_poly.pdbx_strand_id
1 'polypeptide(L)'
;MPLPNEMYEVLEDIVGKEYVSEEPSILDSYAWMRANELRTKDRSGFFIRPEAVVLPGSSEEVQAIIRTCNRFKIKCKAFSTGWIYPARPSVSGVISMDLRRLNRILEIDEKNMFAVIEPYVIGSQLQAEVMKLGLNCHIIGAGGGCSPLAAATSFIGNGADGIFMGYSSETLLALEWVLPNGDILRTGSLGAGLGWSCGEGPGPSLRGIARGITGASGALGVFTKCAVKLAPWPGPTEI
;
A
#
# COMPACT_ATOMS: atom_id res chain seq x y z
N MET A 1 -12.24 -14.09 -17.41
CA MET A 1 -12.41 -15.56 -17.51
C MET A 1 -12.31 -16.04 -16.08
N PRO A 2 -13.33 -16.77 -15.57
CA PRO A 2 -13.36 -17.17 -14.17
C PRO A 2 -12.04 -17.85 -13.78
N LEU A 3 -11.61 -17.65 -12.54
CA LEU A 3 -10.37 -18.27 -12.08
C LEU A 3 -10.48 -19.79 -12.18
N PRO A 4 -9.38 -20.50 -12.43
CA PRO A 4 -9.37 -21.96 -12.29
C PRO A 4 -9.83 -22.34 -10.87
N ASN A 5 -10.75 -23.31 -10.74
CA ASN A 5 -11.27 -23.72 -9.43
C ASN A 5 -10.15 -24.09 -8.44
N GLU A 6 -9.11 -24.79 -8.89
CA GLU A 6 -7.94 -25.12 -8.07
C GLU A 6 -7.26 -23.87 -7.51
N MET A 7 -7.17 -22.78 -8.30
CA MET A 7 -6.59 -21.53 -7.83
C MET A 7 -7.48 -20.87 -6.78
N TYR A 8 -8.79 -20.89 -6.97
CA TYR A 8 -9.74 -20.30 -6.03
C TYR A 8 -9.66 -21.00 -4.66
N GLU A 9 -9.66 -22.34 -4.64
CA GLU A 9 -9.50 -23.15 -3.42
C GLU A 9 -8.18 -22.82 -2.70
N VAL A 10 -7.07 -22.71 -3.44
CA VAL A 10 -5.77 -22.32 -2.85
C VAL A 10 -5.81 -20.92 -2.25
N LEU A 11 -6.53 -19.97 -2.88
CA LEU A 11 -6.69 -18.63 -2.31
C LEU A 11 -7.53 -18.66 -1.03
N GLU A 12 -8.61 -19.44 -0.99
CA GLU A 12 -9.41 -19.66 0.22
C GLU A 12 -8.57 -20.23 1.36
N ASP A 13 -7.68 -21.19 1.08
CA ASP A 13 -6.79 -21.78 2.07
C ASP A 13 -5.76 -20.78 2.62
N ILE A 14 -5.33 -19.81 1.78
CA ILE A 14 -4.36 -18.79 2.20
C ILE A 14 -5.02 -17.75 3.10
N VAL A 15 -6.10 -17.12 2.64
CA VAL A 15 -6.65 -15.94 3.33
C VAL A 15 -7.86 -16.25 4.20
N GLY A 16 -8.56 -17.36 3.96
CA GLY A 16 -9.86 -17.71 4.54
C GLY A 16 -11.02 -17.45 3.57
N LYS A 17 -12.09 -18.25 3.67
CA LYS A 17 -13.26 -18.20 2.77
C LYS A 17 -13.98 -16.86 2.78
N GLU A 18 -14.04 -16.18 3.93
CA GLU A 18 -14.65 -14.85 4.01
C GLU A 18 -13.84 -13.73 3.31
N TYR A 19 -12.61 -14.01 2.89
CA TYR A 19 -11.66 -13.03 2.37
C TYR A 19 -11.31 -13.21 0.89
N VAL A 20 -12.04 -14.06 0.17
CA VAL A 20 -11.98 -14.21 -1.29
C VAL A 20 -13.37 -14.03 -1.88
N SER A 21 -13.51 -13.31 -2.99
CA SER A 21 -14.80 -13.16 -3.66
C SER A 21 -14.69 -13.00 -5.19
N GLU A 22 -15.61 -13.67 -5.89
CA GLU A 22 -15.91 -13.52 -7.33
C GLU A 22 -17.30 -12.90 -7.56
N GLU A 23 -17.96 -12.43 -6.49
CA GLU A 23 -19.33 -11.94 -6.57
C GLU A 23 -19.38 -10.63 -7.40
N PRO A 24 -20.24 -10.54 -8.43
CA PRO A 24 -20.23 -9.41 -9.36
C PRO A 24 -20.34 -8.03 -8.72
N SER A 25 -21.17 -7.84 -7.68
CA SER A 25 -21.32 -6.55 -7.00
C SER A 25 -20.06 -6.12 -6.24
N ILE A 26 -19.33 -7.09 -5.66
CA ILE A 26 -18.02 -6.86 -5.07
C ILE A 26 -17.03 -6.48 -6.16
N LEU A 27 -16.93 -7.25 -7.25
CA LEU A 27 -16.00 -6.96 -8.35
C LEU A 27 -16.25 -5.58 -8.97
N ASP A 28 -17.51 -5.18 -9.12
CA ASP A 28 -17.92 -3.86 -9.61
C ASP A 28 -17.44 -2.72 -8.72
N SER A 29 -17.40 -2.93 -7.41
CA SER A 29 -16.90 -1.93 -6.45
C SER A 29 -15.42 -1.61 -6.64
N TYR A 30 -14.62 -2.58 -7.10
CA TYR A 30 -13.20 -2.37 -7.43
C TYR A 30 -12.99 -1.90 -8.88
N ALA A 31 -13.95 -2.16 -9.77
CA ALA A 31 -13.89 -1.72 -11.16
C ALA A 31 -14.35 -0.27 -11.33
N TRP A 32 -15.27 0.23 -10.51
CA TRP A 32 -15.86 1.54 -10.70
C TRP A 32 -15.01 2.70 -10.16
N MET A 33 -14.91 3.78 -10.94
CA MET A 33 -14.37 5.07 -10.50
C MET A 33 -14.97 6.20 -11.32
N ARG A 34 -15.55 7.20 -10.66
CA ARG A 34 -16.09 8.40 -11.33
C ARG A 34 -15.10 9.05 -12.31
N ALA A 35 -13.83 9.18 -11.93
CA ALA A 35 -12.82 9.81 -12.77
C ALA A 35 -12.61 9.08 -14.13
N ASN A 36 -13.01 7.82 -14.24
CA ASN A 36 -12.88 7.05 -15.46
C ASN A 36 -13.96 7.36 -16.52
N GLU A 37 -15.04 8.07 -16.14
CA GLU A 37 -16.06 8.54 -17.09
C GLU A 37 -15.46 9.42 -18.20
N LEU A 38 -14.36 10.12 -17.90
CA LEU A 38 -13.63 10.96 -18.86
C LEU A 38 -12.79 10.16 -19.85
N ARG A 39 -12.57 8.86 -19.60
CA ARG A 39 -11.71 7.98 -20.42
C ARG A 39 -12.50 6.98 -21.25
N THR A 40 -13.70 6.60 -20.82
CA THR A 40 -14.52 5.61 -21.51
C THR A 40 -15.57 6.28 -22.42
N LYS A 41 -15.78 5.73 -23.62
CA LYS A 41 -16.73 6.30 -24.60
C LYS A 41 -18.17 6.30 -24.12
N ASP A 42 -18.53 5.30 -23.33
CA ASP A 42 -19.84 5.09 -22.72
C ASP A 42 -20.05 5.92 -21.45
N ARG A 43 -19.00 6.58 -20.93
CA ARG A 43 -19.00 7.32 -19.67
C ARG A 43 -19.53 6.52 -18.48
N SER A 44 -19.37 5.20 -18.49
CA SER A 44 -19.87 4.33 -17.42
C SER A 44 -19.02 4.42 -16.15
N GLY A 45 -17.77 4.88 -16.25
CA GLY A 45 -16.84 4.97 -15.13
C GLY A 45 -16.24 3.61 -14.73
N PHE A 46 -16.55 2.53 -15.44
CA PHE A 46 -16.05 1.19 -15.14
C PHE A 46 -14.71 0.90 -15.82
N PHE A 47 -13.77 0.37 -15.04
CA PHE A 47 -12.59 -0.33 -15.55
C PHE A 47 -12.93 -1.80 -15.85
N ILE A 48 -11.93 -2.55 -16.31
CA ILE A 48 -12.06 -4.00 -16.44
C ILE A 48 -12.24 -4.60 -15.05
N ARG A 49 -13.24 -5.47 -14.89
CA ARG A 49 -13.46 -6.19 -13.64
C ARG A 49 -12.26 -7.08 -13.31
N PRO A 50 -11.81 -7.11 -12.05
CA PRO A 50 -10.90 -8.16 -11.62
C PRO A 50 -11.61 -9.52 -11.71
N GLU A 51 -10.84 -10.60 -11.88
CA GLU A 51 -11.40 -11.95 -11.89
C GLU A 51 -11.83 -12.37 -10.48
N ALA A 52 -11.09 -11.94 -9.45
CA ALA A 52 -11.47 -12.07 -8.05
C ALA A 52 -10.85 -10.96 -7.21
N VAL A 53 -11.38 -10.81 -6.00
CA VAL A 53 -10.86 -9.93 -4.95
C VAL A 53 -10.38 -10.80 -3.79
N VAL A 54 -9.18 -10.53 -3.28
CA VAL A 54 -8.58 -11.23 -2.13
C VAL A 54 -8.13 -10.23 -1.07
N LEU A 55 -8.38 -10.54 0.20
CA LEU A 55 -8.06 -9.67 1.33
C LEU A 55 -7.04 -10.37 2.24
N PRO A 56 -5.72 -10.23 2.03
CA PRO A 56 -4.73 -10.80 2.93
C PRO A 56 -4.62 -10.03 4.25
N GLY A 57 -4.42 -10.75 5.35
CA GLY A 57 -4.24 -10.23 6.71
C GLY A 57 -2.79 -10.23 7.22
N SER A 58 -1.83 -10.71 6.42
CA SER A 58 -0.42 -10.79 6.78
C SER A 58 0.50 -10.62 5.57
N SER A 59 1.80 -10.38 5.82
CA SER A 59 2.79 -10.27 4.75
C SER A 59 3.07 -11.64 4.11
N GLU A 60 2.94 -12.69 4.91
CA GLU A 60 3.05 -14.10 4.54
C GLU A 60 1.90 -14.51 3.62
N GLU A 61 0.67 -14.10 3.91
CA GLU A 61 -0.47 -14.28 3.00
C GLU A 61 -0.26 -13.55 1.66
N VAL A 62 0.23 -12.31 1.69
CA VAL A 62 0.58 -11.56 0.46
C VAL A 62 1.63 -12.32 -0.37
N GLN A 63 2.67 -12.83 0.28
CA GLN A 63 3.69 -13.67 -0.34
C GLN A 63 3.07 -14.93 -0.98
N ALA A 64 2.22 -15.64 -0.25
CA ALA A 64 1.58 -16.86 -0.74
C ALA A 64 0.70 -16.57 -1.96
N ILE A 65 -0.08 -15.48 -1.94
CA ILE A 65 -0.90 -15.06 -3.09
C ILE A 65 -0.03 -14.76 -4.30
N ILE A 66 1.07 -14.01 -4.15
CA ILE A 66 1.98 -13.71 -5.27
C ILE A 66 2.54 -15.00 -5.87
N ARG A 67 2.99 -15.95 -5.04
CA ARG A 67 3.52 -17.24 -5.50
C ARG A 67 2.45 -18.06 -6.24
N THR A 68 1.22 -18.07 -5.74
CA THR A 68 0.08 -18.71 -6.42
C THR A 68 -0.20 -18.04 -7.76
N CYS A 69 -0.25 -16.71 -7.82
CA CYS A 69 -0.45 -15.96 -9.06
C CYS A 69 0.62 -16.30 -10.11
N ASN A 70 1.89 -16.40 -9.69
CA ASN A 70 2.99 -16.82 -10.56
C ASN A 70 2.82 -18.26 -11.08
N ARG A 71 2.43 -19.21 -10.21
CA ARG A 71 2.17 -20.61 -10.58
C ARG A 71 1.09 -20.73 -11.65
N PHE A 72 -0.02 -20.01 -11.48
CA PHE A 72 -1.16 -20.05 -12.40
C PHE A 72 -1.06 -19.05 -13.56
N LYS A 73 0.02 -18.25 -13.61
CA LYS A 73 0.24 -17.18 -14.60
C LYS A 73 -0.90 -16.15 -14.65
N ILE A 74 -1.49 -15.89 -13.48
CA ILE A 74 -2.50 -14.85 -13.28
C ILE A 74 -1.84 -13.61 -12.71
N LYS A 75 -2.27 -12.43 -13.15
CA LYS A 75 -1.72 -11.16 -12.66
C LYS A 75 -2.40 -10.80 -11.35
N CYS A 76 -1.68 -10.18 -10.43
CA CYS A 76 -2.27 -9.60 -9.22
C CYS A 76 -2.00 -8.11 -9.15
N LYS A 77 -2.85 -7.38 -8.44
CA LYS A 77 -2.69 -5.94 -8.25
C LYS A 77 -3.07 -5.53 -6.83
N ALA A 78 -2.14 -4.90 -6.12
CA ALA A 78 -2.41 -4.36 -4.79
C ALA A 78 -3.39 -3.19 -4.85
N PHE A 79 -4.30 -3.18 -3.88
CA PHE A 79 -5.31 -2.16 -3.67
C PHE A 79 -5.25 -1.70 -2.20
N SER A 80 -5.26 -0.38 -2.00
CA SER A 80 -5.32 0.29 -0.69
C SER A 80 -6.55 1.21 -0.70
N THR A 81 -6.43 2.50 -0.40
CA THR A 81 -7.58 3.42 -0.33
C THR A 81 -8.24 3.76 -1.67
N GLY A 82 -7.75 3.22 -2.80
CA GLY A 82 -8.42 3.27 -4.10
C GLY A 82 -8.55 4.66 -4.76
N TRP A 83 -7.86 5.66 -4.23
CA TRP A 83 -8.01 7.08 -4.61
C TRP A 83 -7.60 7.42 -6.05
N ILE A 84 -6.68 6.63 -6.64
CA ILE A 84 -6.13 6.89 -7.97
C ILE A 84 -6.46 5.76 -8.95
N TYR A 85 -6.60 6.11 -10.23
CA TYR A 85 -6.91 5.15 -11.28
C TYR A 85 -5.91 3.99 -11.40
N PRO A 86 -4.58 4.16 -11.16
CA PRO A 86 -3.65 3.04 -11.22
C PRO A 86 -3.86 2.01 -10.13
N ALA A 87 -4.76 2.19 -9.17
CA ALA A 87 -5.11 1.14 -8.20
C ALA A 87 -5.98 0.02 -8.83
N ARG A 88 -6.59 0.26 -10.00
CA ARG A 88 -7.55 -0.66 -10.63
C ARG A 88 -6.92 -1.51 -11.74
N PRO A 89 -7.50 -2.68 -12.06
CA PRO A 89 -7.07 -3.47 -13.21
C PRO A 89 -7.18 -2.70 -14.53
N SER A 90 -6.13 -2.75 -15.34
CA SER A 90 -6.11 -2.17 -16.69
C SER A 90 -6.20 -3.23 -17.80
N VAL A 91 -6.14 -4.51 -17.44
CA VAL A 91 -6.20 -5.68 -18.33
C VAL A 91 -7.02 -6.78 -17.65
N SER A 92 -7.54 -7.72 -18.44
CA SER A 92 -8.21 -8.93 -17.91
C SER A 92 -7.22 -9.90 -17.26
N GLY A 93 -7.75 -10.90 -16.53
CA GLY A 93 -6.91 -11.89 -15.85
C GLY A 93 -6.14 -11.33 -14.66
N VAL A 94 -6.73 -10.37 -13.94
CA VAL A 94 -6.12 -9.70 -12.78
C VAL A 94 -6.93 -9.98 -11.52
N ILE A 95 -6.26 -10.42 -10.46
CA ILE A 95 -6.81 -10.46 -9.10
C ILE A 95 -6.52 -9.13 -8.41
N SER A 96 -7.55 -8.54 -7.80
CA SER A 96 -7.40 -7.36 -6.95
C SER A 96 -7.10 -7.80 -5.52
N MET A 97 -5.94 -7.42 -5.01
CA MET A 97 -5.48 -7.75 -3.66
C MET A 97 -5.70 -6.54 -2.75
N ASP A 98 -6.78 -6.55 -2.00
CA ASP A 98 -7.13 -5.46 -1.08
C ASP A 98 -6.47 -5.64 0.28
N LEU A 99 -5.58 -4.71 0.60
CA LEU A 99 -4.76 -4.74 1.81
C LEU A 99 -5.49 -4.23 3.05
N ARG A 100 -6.82 -4.06 3.05
CA ARG A 100 -7.59 -3.46 4.15
C ARG A 100 -7.50 -4.14 5.51
N ARG A 101 -7.12 -5.41 5.56
CA ARG A 101 -6.87 -6.12 6.84
C ARG A 101 -5.50 -5.77 7.43
N LEU A 102 -4.60 -5.19 6.64
CA LEU A 102 -3.32 -4.64 7.07
C LEU A 102 -3.49 -3.14 7.36
N ASN A 103 -4.09 -2.82 8.50
CA ASN A 103 -4.53 -1.47 8.88
C ASN A 103 -3.98 -0.97 10.24
N ARG A 104 -2.90 -1.58 10.74
CA ARG A 104 -2.35 -1.29 12.07
C ARG A 104 -1.16 -0.35 12.01
N ILE A 105 -1.08 0.54 13.01
CA ILE A 105 0.15 1.22 13.39
C ILE A 105 0.90 0.25 14.31
N LEU A 106 2.07 -0.21 13.86
CA LEU A 106 2.83 -1.27 14.51
C LEU A 106 3.78 -0.73 15.58
N GLU A 107 4.31 0.47 15.37
CA GLU A 107 5.30 1.10 16.25
C GLU A 107 5.25 2.62 16.07
N ILE A 108 5.43 3.37 17.15
CA ILE A 108 5.77 4.79 17.12
C ILE A 108 6.99 4.98 18.02
N ASP A 109 8.10 5.40 17.42
CA ASP A 109 9.33 5.71 18.15
C ASP A 109 9.46 7.23 18.28
N GLU A 110 9.16 7.74 19.47
CA GLU A 110 9.21 9.17 19.77
C GLU A 110 10.64 9.73 19.71
N LYS A 111 11.62 8.94 20.14
CA LYS A 111 13.01 9.36 20.24
C LYS A 111 13.65 9.51 18.87
N ASN A 112 13.38 8.56 17.97
CA ASN A 112 13.87 8.56 16.60
C ASN A 112 12.89 9.21 15.61
N MET A 113 11.71 9.64 16.08
CA MET A 113 10.65 10.31 15.31
C MET A 113 10.25 9.55 14.04
N PHE A 114 9.84 8.29 14.18
CA PHE A 114 9.23 7.53 13.08
C PHE A 114 8.04 6.69 13.57
N ALA A 115 7.20 6.29 12.62
CA ALA A 115 6.14 5.30 12.86
C ALA A 115 6.21 4.18 11.83
N VAL A 116 6.00 2.94 12.28
CA VAL A 116 5.86 1.76 11.40
C VAL A 116 4.39 1.49 11.17
N ILE A 117 3.97 1.47 9.92
CA ILE A 117 2.57 1.37 9.53
C ILE A 117 2.34 0.29 8.47
N GLU A 118 1.12 -0.28 8.49
CA GLU A 118 0.59 -1.15 7.46
C GLU A 118 -0.12 -0.35 6.33
N PRO A 119 -0.29 -0.94 5.12
CA PRO A 119 -0.72 -0.24 3.90
C PRO A 119 -2.10 0.39 3.94
N TYR A 120 -2.96 0.04 4.89
CA TYR A 120 -4.31 0.60 5.03
C TYR A 120 -4.47 1.54 6.23
N VAL A 121 -3.39 1.82 6.98
CA VAL A 121 -3.39 2.95 7.92
C VAL A 121 -3.61 4.22 7.13
N ILE A 122 -4.61 5.02 7.51
CA ILE A 122 -4.89 6.32 6.88
C ILE A 122 -4.18 7.45 7.62
N GLY A 123 -3.88 8.54 6.90
CA GLY A 123 -3.16 9.69 7.45
C GLY A 123 -3.83 10.30 8.68
N SER A 124 -5.16 10.40 8.70
CA SER A 124 -5.89 10.94 9.87
C SER A 124 -5.77 10.06 11.11
N GLN A 125 -5.72 8.73 10.93
CA GLN A 125 -5.51 7.78 12.02
C GLN A 125 -4.09 7.92 12.58
N LEU A 126 -3.07 7.95 11.71
CA LEU A 126 -1.68 8.14 12.13
C LEU A 126 -1.51 9.50 12.83
N GLN A 127 -2.03 10.57 12.23
CA GLN A 127 -1.97 11.92 12.77
C GLN A 127 -2.56 12.00 14.18
N ALA A 128 -3.71 11.40 14.41
CA ALA A 128 -4.37 11.39 15.71
C ALA A 128 -3.52 10.71 16.80
N GLU A 129 -2.80 9.63 16.47
CA GLU A 129 -1.94 8.94 17.43
C GLU A 129 -0.65 9.70 17.70
N VAL A 130 0.01 10.24 16.67
CA VAL A 130 1.31 10.94 16.84
C VAL A 130 1.14 12.29 17.53
N MET A 131 0.01 13.00 17.35
CA MET A 131 -0.25 14.27 18.04
C MET A 131 -0.33 14.12 19.56
N LYS A 132 -0.78 12.96 20.06
CA LYS A 132 -0.79 12.67 21.52
C LYS A 132 0.61 12.64 22.13
N LEU A 133 1.62 12.45 21.29
CA LEU A 133 3.04 12.33 21.65
C LEU A 133 3.81 13.60 21.31
N GLY A 134 3.12 14.70 20.96
CA GLY A 134 3.78 15.94 20.53
C GLY A 134 4.50 15.79 19.17
N LEU A 135 4.04 14.86 18.33
CA LEU A 135 4.57 14.60 17.00
C LEU A 135 3.51 14.89 15.92
N ASN A 136 3.97 14.92 14.68
CA ASN A 136 3.19 15.26 13.49
C ASN A 136 3.61 14.35 12.32
N CYS A 137 2.68 13.99 11.44
CA CYS A 137 2.98 13.19 10.24
C CYS A 137 2.58 13.93 8.95
N HIS A 138 3.25 13.60 7.84
CA HIS A 138 2.99 14.21 6.54
C HIS A 138 1.62 13.79 6.01
N ILE A 139 0.75 14.76 5.69
CA ILE A 139 -0.58 14.54 5.12
C ILE A 139 -0.62 15.02 3.68
N ILE A 140 -0.83 14.08 2.76
CA ILE A 140 -0.91 14.39 1.35
C ILE A 140 -2.12 15.27 1.01
N GLY A 141 -2.02 16.06 -0.06
CA GLY A 141 -3.07 17.01 -0.48
C GLY A 141 -4.39 16.36 -0.89
N ALA A 142 -4.41 15.05 -1.15
CA ALA A 142 -5.66 14.30 -1.34
C ALA A 142 -6.46 14.08 -0.03
N GLY A 143 -5.87 14.41 1.13
CA GLY A 143 -6.49 14.39 2.44
C GLY A 143 -6.10 13.20 3.32
N GLY A 144 -6.47 13.28 4.60
CA GLY A 144 -6.12 12.29 5.63
C GLY A 144 -6.77 10.91 5.45
N GLY A 145 -7.72 10.75 4.54
CA GLY A 145 -8.30 9.44 4.19
C GLY A 145 -7.40 8.59 3.28
N CYS A 146 -6.22 9.08 2.89
CA CYS A 146 -5.26 8.34 2.10
C CYS A 146 -4.23 7.63 2.98
N SER A 147 -3.73 6.49 2.50
CA SER A 147 -2.65 5.76 3.18
C SER A 147 -1.29 6.46 2.97
N PRO A 148 -0.58 6.83 4.06
CA PRO A 148 0.76 7.40 3.94
C PRO A 148 1.74 6.42 3.30
N LEU A 149 1.60 5.11 3.56
CA LEU A 149 2.42 4.08 2.93
C LEU A 149 2.20 4.05 1.42
N ALA A 150 0.94 3.96 0.98
CA ALA A 150 0.63 3.92 -0.45
C ALA A 150 1.07 5.22 -1.16
N ALA A 151 0.97 6.36 -0.48
CA ALA A 151 1.44 7.64 -0.97
C ALA A 151 2.97 7.71 -1.09
N ALA A 152 3.70 7.09 -0.16
CA ALA A 152 5.15 7.04 -0.16
C ALA A 152 5.72 6.09 -1.22
N THR A 153 5.07 4.93 -1.45
CA THR A 153 5.62 3.87 -2.30
C THR A 153 5.02 3.83 -3.71
N SER A 154 3.70 4.04 -3.80
CA SER A 154 2.93 3.74 -5.02
C SER A 154 2.54 4.98 -5.80
N PHE A 155 2.64 6.17 -5.19
CA PHE A 155 2.41 7.45 -5.86
C PHE A 155 3.38 8.54 -5.40
N ILE A 156 3.13 9.79 -5.80
CA ILE A 156 4.00 10.93 -5.48
C ILE A 156 3.78 11.39 -4.02
N GLY A 157 2.51 11.48 -3.60
CA GLY A 157 2.17 11.81 -2.21
C GLY A 157 2.57 13.22 -1.78
N ASN A 158 2.34 14.23 -2.63
CA ASN A 158 2.61 15.63 -2.28
C ASN A 158 1.54 16.21 -1.36
N GLY A 159 1.96 17.03 -0.40
CA GLY A 159 1.12 17.77 0.56
C GLY A 159 1.72 19.16 0.81
N ALA A 160 0.92 20.10 1.31
CA ALA A 160 1.34 21.48 1.53
C ALA A 160 2.39 21.61 2.66
N ASP A 161 2.33 20.70 3.62
CA ASP A 161 3.26 20.48 4.72
C ASP A 161 4.61 19.90 4.29
N GLY A 162 4.71 19.37 3.06
CA GLY A 162 5.94 18.78 2.53
C GLY A 162 7.13 19.74 2.47
N ILE A 163 6.89 21.05 2.42
CA ILE A 163 7.96 22.08 2.50
C ILE A 163 8.71 22.01 3.84
N PHE A 164 8.03 21.64 4.93
CA PHE A 164 8.61 21.55 6.27
C PHE A 164 9.01 20.12 6.64
N MET A 165 8.17 19.15 6.30
CA MET A 165 8.31 17.76 6.78
C MET A 165 8.96 16.82 5.76
N GLY A 166 9.13 17.30 4.52
CA GLY A 166 9.49 16.49 3.37
C GLY A 166 8.26 15.86 2.71
N TYR A 167 8.37 15.56 1.42
CA TYR A 167 7.29 14.88 0.69
C TYR A 167 7.27 13.38 1.00
N SER A 168 6.20 12.66 0.63
CA SER A 168 6.05 11.23 0.96
C SER A 168 7.23 10.34 0.52
N SER A 169 7.98 10.76 -0.50
CA SER A 169 9.22 10.09 -0.93
C SER A 169 10.37 10.20 0.05
N GLU A 170 10.45 11.33 0.75
CA GLU A 170 11.53 11.70 1.68
C GLU A 170 11.20 11.26 3.10
N THR A 171 9.91 11.15 3.43
CA THR A 171 9.47 10.63 4.72
C THR A 171 9.64 9.11 4.83
N LEU A 172 9.84 8.41 3.71
CA LEU A 172 9.99 6.96 3.69
C LEU A 172 11.36 6.52 4.21
N LEU A 173 11.39 5.86 5.36
CA LEU A 173 12.60 5.30 5.95
C LEU A 173 12.79 3.86 5.44
N ALA A 174 12.39 2.84 6.19
CA ALA A 174 12.50 1.44 5.79
C ALA A 174 11.20 0.86 5.19
N LEU A 175 11.33 -0.21 4.42
CA LEU A 175 10.24 -0.92 3.74
C LEU A 175 10.30 -2.42 3.98
N GLU A 176 9.12 -3.03 4.12
CA GLU A 176 8.90 -4.45 3.85
C GLU A 176 8.13 -4.57 2.54
N TRP A 177 8.73 -5.28 1.59
CA TRP A 177 8.29 -5.33 0.19
C TRP A 177 8.28 -6.78 -0.29
N VAL A 178 7.09 -7.28 -0.62
CA VAL A 178 6.94 -8.56 -1.28
C VAL A 178 7.18 -8.37 -2.78
N LEU A 179 8.29 -8.92 -3.26
CA LEU A 179 8.75 -8.83 -4.64
C LEU A 179 7.86 -9.64 -5.59
N PRO A 180 7.90 -9.39 -6.91
CA PRO A 180 7.10 -10.13 -7.89
C PRO A 180 7.42 -11.64 -7.93
N ASN A 181 8.61 -12.07 -7.49
CA ASN A 181 8.93 -13.49 -7.36
C ASN A 181 8.36 -14.14 -6.08
N GLY A 182 7.79 -13.34 -5.17
CA GLY A 182 7.24 -13.78 -3.90
C GLY A 182 8.26 -13.81 -2.76
N ASP A 183 9.44 -13.19 -2.89
CA ASP A 183 10.36 -13.03 -1.76
C ASP A 183 10.04 -11.74 -0.98
N ILE A 184 10.27 -11.78 0.34
CA ILE A 184 10.09 -10.61 1.20
C ILE A 184 11.44 -9.90 1.31
N LEU A 185 11.52 -8.71 0.72
CA LEU A 185 12.68 -7.83 0.83
C LEU A 185 12.45 -6.80 1.94
N ARG A 186 13.44 -6.70 2.82
CA ARG A 186 13.51 -5.66 3.87
C ARG A 186 14.64 -4.71 3.53
N THR A 187 14.35 -3.42 3.46
CA THR A 187 15.33 -2.40 3.02
C THR A 187 16.00 -1.68 4.19
N GLY A 188 17.13 -1.03 3.92
CA GLY A 188 17.83 -0.18 4.89
C GLY A 188 18.26 -0.92 6.15
N SER A 189 18.13 -0.26 7.31
CA SER A 189 18.44 -0.82 8.62
C SER A 189 17.62 -2.07 8.94
N LEU A 190 16.41 -2.19 8.39
CA LEU A 190 15.53 -3.33 8.64
C LEU A 190 16.11 -4.61 8.03
N GLY A 191 16.69 -4.51 6.83
CA GLY A 191 17.36 -5.65 6.17
C GLY A 191 18.60 -6.14 6.92
N ALA A 192 19.24 -5.26 7.69
CA ALA A 192 20.39 -5.58 8.54
C ALA A 192 20.00 -5.98 9.98
N GLY A 193 18.71 -6.02 10.31
CA GLY A 193 18.23 -6.31 11.67
C GLY A 193 18.48 -5.17 12.68
N LEU A 194 18.69 -3.94 12.20
CA LEU A 194 18.99 -2.74 13.00
C LEU A 194 17.78 -1.83 13.22
N GLY A 195 16.56 -2.32 12.95
CA GLY A 195 15.31 -1.58 13.13
C GLY A 195 14.87 -0.77 11.91
N TRP A 196 13.92 0.14 12.08
CA TRP A 196 13.18 0.81 11.00
C TRP A 196 13.66 2.23 10.67
N SER A 197 14.64 2.73 11.41
CA SER A 197 15.01 4.15 11.45
C SER A 197 15.74 4.66 10.20
N CYS A 198 16.31 3.78 9.37
CA CYS A 198 17.07 4.19 8.20
C CYS A 198 16.68 3.39 6.96
N GLY A 199 16.34 4.09 5.87
CA GLY A 199 16.10 3.48 4.56
C GLY A 199 17.34 3.21 3.73
N GLU A 200 18.47 3.76 4.14
CA GLU A 200 19.73 3.62 3.43
C GLU A 200 20.54 2.44 3.99
N GLY A 201 21.23 1.77 3.08
CA GLY A 201 22.19 0.71 3.36
C GLY A 201 23.44 0.91 2.51
N PRO A 202 24.45 0.02 2.61
CA PRO A 202 25.60 0.09 1.72
C PRO A 202 25.16 -0.11 0.26
N GLY A 203 25.56 0.82 -0.62
CA GLY A 203 25.23 0.77 -2.06
C GLY A 203 24.10 1.71 -2.48
N PRO A 204 23.54 1.53 -3.69
CA PRO A 204 22.47 2.38 -4.20
C PRO A 204 21.19 2.27 -3.36
N SER A 205 20.53 3.40 -3.12
CA SER A 205 19.26 3.44 -2.39
C SER A 205 18.19 2.62 -3.10
N LEU A 206 17.68 1.59 -2.42
CA LEU A 206 16.58 0.77 -2.92
C LEU A 206 15.26 1.56 -2.99
N ARG A 207 15.15 2.70 -2.30
CA ARG A 207 13.99 3.60 -2.41
C ARG A 207 13.85 4.11 -3.84
N GLY A 208 14.96 4.44 -4.50
CA GLY A 208 14.95 4.85 -5.90
C GLY A 208 14.38 3.78 -6.83
N ILE A 209 14.69 2.51 -6.59
CA ILE A 209 14.15 1.38 -7.38
C ILE A 209 12.69 1.13 -7.01
N ALA A 210 12.37 1.10 -5.72
CA ALA A 210 11.05 0.74 -5.22
C ALA A 210 9.95 1.69 -5.69
N ARG A 211 10.21 3.01 -5.77
CA ARG A 211 9.20 4.01 -6.17
C ARG A 211 9.55 4.84 -7.40
N GLY A 212 10.81 4.97 -7.78
CA GLY A 212 11.23 5.95 -8.78
C GLY A 212 10.81 7.37 -8.40
N ILE A 213 10.45 8.19 -9.40
CA ILE A 213 9.97 9.56 -9.18
C ILE A 213 8.48 9.57 -8.82
N THR A 214 7.66 8.80 -9.54
CA THR A 214 6.20 8.87 -9.50
C THR A 214 5.50 7.82 -8.66
N GLY A 215 6.24 6.87 -8.08
CA GLY A 215 5.70 5.71 -7.37
C GLY A 215 5.62 4.45 -8.24
N ALA A 216 5.61 3.29 -7.59
CA ALA A 216 5.56 1.98 -8.26
C ALA A 216 4.25 1.70 -9.00
N SER A 217 3.15 2.39 -8.65
CA SER A 217 1.79 2.12 -9.15
C SER A 217 1.38 0.63 -9.04
N GLY A 218 1.93 -0.10 -8.06
CA GLY A 218 1.71 -1.53 -7.86
C GLY A 218 2.40 -2.47 -8.86
N ALA A 219 3.30 -1.96 -9.73
CA ALA A 219 3.95 -2.77 -10.75
C ALA A 219 5.18 -3.55 -10.25
N LEU A 220 5.81 -3.08 -9.16
CA LEU A 220 7.05 -3.63 -8.62
C LEU A 220 6.82 -4.61 -7.48
N GLY A 221 5.58 -5.02 -7.20
CA GLY A 221 5.23 -5.89 -6.07
C GLY A 221 4.38 -5.16 -5.04
N VAL A 222 4.34 -5.70 -3.82
CA VAL A 222 3.41 -5.26 -2.77
C VAL A 222 4.17 -4.81 -1.53
N PHE A 223 3.97 -3.57 -1.12
CA PHE A 223 4.54 -3.01 0.11
C PHE A 223 3.60 -3.32 1.28
N THR A 224 4.07 -4.10 2.25
CA THR A 224 3.25 -4.60 3.37
C THR A 224 3.46 -3.82 4.65
N LYS A 225 4.63 -3.21 4.83
CA LYS A 225 4.95 -2.33 5.96
C LYS A 225 5.91 -1.24 5.52
N CYS A 226 5.81 -0.07 6.10
CA CYS A 226 6.84 0.96 5.95
C CYS A 226 7.04 1.74 7.24
N ALA A 227 8.22 2.32 7.37
CA ALA A 227 8.47 3.34 8.36
C ALA A 227 8.40 4.73 7.72
N VAL A 228 7.61 5.61 8.34
CA VAL A 228 7.47 7.00 7.93
C VAL A 228 8.07 7.91 9.00
N LYS A 229 8.85 8.88 8.55
CA LYS A 229 9.41 9.95 9.38
C LYS A 229 8.29 10.83 9.93
N LEU A 230 8.43 11.20 11.20
CA LEU A 230 7.59 12.15 11.92
C LEU A 230 8.35 13.48 12.09
N ALA A 231 7.61 14.54 12.36
CA ALA A 231 8.16 15.84 12.73
C ALA A 231 7.61 16.26 14.10
N PRO A 232 8.28 17.19 14.80
CA PRO A 232 7.72 17.74 16.03
C PRO A 232 6.41 18.47 15.76
N TRP A 233 5.46 18.35 16.69
CA TRP A 233 4.24 19.14 16.71
C TRP A 233 4.60 20.61 16.99
N PRO A 234 4.23 21.57 16.11
CA PRO A 234 4.58 22.98 16.31
C PRO A 234 3.61 23.72 17.24
N GLY A 235 2.49 23.10 17.62
CA GLY A 235 1.48 23.70 18.48
C GLY A 235 1.81 23.56 19.97
N PRO A 236 0.95 24.11 20.85
CA PRO A 236 1.10 23.95 22.29
C PRO A 236 1.07 22.47 22.69
N THR A 237 1.84 22.14 23.73
CA THR A 237 1.99 20.77 24.25
C THR A 237 0.75 20.29 25.02
N GLU A 238 -0.13 21.22 25.38
CA GLU A 238 -1.41 20.97 26.07
C GLU A 238 -2.55 21.45 25.15
N ILE A 239 -3.55 20.58 24.90
CA ILE A 239 -4.79 20.87 24.16
C ILE A 239 -5.95 20.94 25.16
#